data_AF-A0A0V0H5T9-F1
#
_entry.id   AF-A0A0V0H5T9-F1
#
_cell.length_a   1.000
_cell.length_b   1.000
_cell.length_c   1.000
_cell.angle_alpha   90.00
_cell.angle_beta   90.00
_cell.angle_gamma   90.00
#
_symmetry.space_group_name_H-M   'P 1'
#
loop_
_entity.id
_entity.type
_entity.pdbx_description
1 polymer ?
#
loop_
_entity_poly.entity_id
_entity_poly.type
_entity_poly.pdbx_seq_one_letter_code
_entity_poly.pdbx_strand_id
1 'polypeptide(L)'
;MLGVYLQRSWIVLLLCSIIMLPIFFFATPVLIFLGQPKDVSQLSGVVVLAFIPLHFCFAFQFPLQRFLQSQLKNNVIAWANFVAFIVHVLISWLIVYKFQLGIIGTTFTLNLSWWLVFLVLFCYTTCGGCPLSWNGFSMEAFSGLWDFFKLSASSGVMLCLENWYYKVLIVMTGNLENAKIALDALSICMSINGWELMIPFGFFAGAGVRVANELGAGNGR
;
A
#
# COMPACT_ATOMS: atom_id res chain seq x y z
N MET A 1 14.73 -20.21 1.29
CA MET A 1 14.40 -19.51 0.03
C MET A 1 13.39 -18.36 0.21
N LEU A 2 12.20 -18.58 0.81
CA LEU A 2 11.16 -17.55 0.88
C LEU A 2 11.61 -16.22 1.52
N GLY A 3 12.40 -16.26 2.60
CA GLY A 3 12.94 -15.07 3.26
C GLY A 3 13.92 -14.28 2.38
N VAL A 4 14.65 -14.93 1.47
CA VAL A 4 15.52 -14.27 0.50
C VAL A 4 14.69 -13.52 -0.55
N TYR A 5 13.58 -14.11 -1.01
CA TYR A 5 12.64 -13.41 -1.91
C TYR A 5 11.97 -12.21 -1.24
N LEU A 6 11.64 -12.30 0.06
CA LEU A 6 11.15 -11.16 0.84
C LEU A 6 12.18 -10.02 0.86
N GLN A 7 13.44 -10.32 1.17
CA GLN A 7 14.52 -9.32 1.19
C GLN A 7 14.76 -8.72 -0.21
N ARG A 8 14.76 -9.55 -1.25
CA ARG A 8 14.85 -9.11 -2.65
C ARG A 8 13.71 -8.15 -3.01
N SER A 9 12.49 -8.46 -2.57
CA SER A 9 11.31 -7.60 -2.76
C SER A 9 11.50 -6.24 -2.09
N TRP A 10 12.03 -6.20 -0.86
CA TRP A 10 12.34 -4.95 -0.17
C TRP A 10 13.37 -4.12 -0.94
N ILE A 11 14.46 -4.73 -1.41
CA ILE A 11 15.48 -4.01 -2.18
C ILE A 11 14.87 -3.38 -3.44
N VAL A 12 14.16 -4.16 -4.24
CA VAL A 12 13.55 -3.67 -5.49
C VAL A 12 12.52 -2.58 -5.21
N LEU A 13 11.62 -2.78 -4.24
CA LEU A 13 10.59 -1.80 -3.93
C LEU A 13 11.15 -0.52 -3.30
N LEU A 14 12.23 -0.60 -2.53
CA LEU A 14 12.92 0.59 -2.03
C LEU A 14 13.53 1.40 -3.16
N LEU A 15 14.21 0.75 -4.12
CA LEU A 15 14.76 1.42 -5.29
C LEU A 15 13.65 2.10 -6.11
N CYS A 16 12.54 1.39 -6.37
CA CYS A 16 11.37 1.99 -7.01
C CYS A 16 10.78 3.15 -6.19
N SER A 17 10.73 3.01 -4.87
CA SER A 17 10.19 4.06 -4.00
C SER A 17 11.03 5.34 -4.06
N ILE A 18 12.36 5.20 -4.10
CA ILE A 18 13.30 6.32 -4.29
C ILE A 18 13.10 6.97 -5.66
N ILE A 19 13.01 6.19 -6.73
CA ILE A 19 12.81 6.69 -8.10
C ILE A 19 11.50 7.49 -8.22
N MET A 20 10.48 7.15 -7.43
CA MET A 20 9.17 7.82 -7.43
C MET A 20 9.13 9.11 -6.60
N LEU A 21 10.15 9.42 -5.78
CA LEU A 21 10.16 10.60 -4.92
C LEU A 21 9.97 11.96 -5.64
N PRO A 22 10.49 12.18 -6.87
CA PRO A 22 10.25 13.44 -7.58
C PRO A 22 8.76 13.77 -7.71
N ILE A 23 7.89 12.77 -7.88
CA ILE A 23 6.43 12.99 -7.96
C ILE A 23 5.89 13.60 -6.67
N PHE A 24 6.46 13.23 -5.52
CA PHE A 24 6.08 13.78 -4.22
C PHE A 24 6.59 15.22 -4.06
N PHE A 25 7.86 15.48 -4.40
CA PHE A 25 8.45 16.81 -4.29
C PHE A 25 7.83 17.84 -5.25
N PHE A 26 7.43 17.40 -6.44
CA PHE A 26 6.83 18.25 -7.47
C PHE A 26 5.30 18.17 -7.50
N ALA A 27 4.64 17.63 -6.46
CA ALA A 27 3.19 17.51 -6.42
C ALA A 27 2.47 18.87 -6.59
N THR A 28 2.87 19.91 -5.86
CA THR A 28 2.28 21.25 -5.99
C THR A 28 2.40 21.84 -7.40
N PRO A 29 3.59 21.96 -8.01
CA PRO A 29 3.71 22.52 -9.35
C PRO A 29 3.01 21.66 -10.41
N VAL A 30 3.00 20.33 -10.26
CA VAL A 30 2.27 19.43 -11.17
C VAL A 30 0.76 19.70 -11.09
N LEU A 31 0.19 19.83 -9.90
CA LEU A 31 -1.25 20.11 -9.74
C LEU A 31 -1.62 21.49 -10.30
N ILE A 32 -0.79 22.51 -10.07
CA ILE A 32 -0.98 23.85 -10.66
C ILE A 32 -0.92 23.78 -12.20
N PHE A 33 0.05 23.02 -12.74
CA PHE A 33 0.18 22.81 -14.18
C PHE A 33 -1.05 22.11 -14.78
N LEU A 34 -1.66 21.19 -14.03
CA LEU A 34 -2.91 20.52 -14.41
C LEU A 34 -4.17 21.39 -14.19
N GLY A 35 -4.03 22.66 -13.83
CA GLY A 35 -5.13 23.62 -13.70
C GLY A 35 -5.88 23.57 -12.37
N GLN A 36 -5.33 22.92 -11.34
CA GLN A 36 -5.96 22.89 -10.02
C GLN A 36 -5.85 24.24 -9.28
N PRO A 37 -6.83 24.59 -8.43
CA PRO A 37 -6.76 25.78 -7.59
C PRO A 37 -5.48 25.83 -6.75
N LYS A 38 -4.92 27.03 -6.59
CA LYS A 38 -3.58 27.23 -6.00
C LYS A 38 -3.54 26.84 -4.52
N ASP A 39 -4.59 27.17 -3.79
CA ASP A 39 -4.82 26.80 -2.38
C ASP A 39 -4.91 25.27 -2.20
N VAL A 40 -5.71 24.59 -3.05
CA VAL A 40 -5.84 23.13 -3.04
C VAL A 40 -4.51 22.46 -3.39
N SER A 41 -3.80 22.98 -4.39
CA SER A 41 -2.51 22.46 -4.83
C SER A 41 -1.44 22.58 -3.75
N GLN A 42 -1.38 23.71 -3.06
CA GLN A 42 -0.44 23.95 -1.95
C GLN A 42 -0.72 23.02 -0.77
N LEU A 43 -1.98 22.88 -0.36
CA LEU A 43 -2.36 21.99 0.73
C LEU A 43 -2.06 20.52 0.36
N SER A 44 -2.39 20.12 -0.87
CA SER A 44 -2.11 18.77 -1.37
C SER A 44 -0.62 18.47 -1.38
N GLY A 45 0.22 19.42 -1.80
CA GLY A 45 1.67 19.26 -1.75
C GLY A 45 2.22 19.01 -0.35
N VAL A 46 1.75 19.77 0.65
CA VAL A 46 2.13 19.56 2.05
C VAL A 46 1.76 18.15 2.52
N VAL A 47 0.55 17.70 2.19
CA VAL A 47 0.07 16.36 2.56
C VAL A 47 0.86 15.25 1.86
N VAL A 48 1.14 15.40 0.57
CA VAL A 48 1.92 14.43 -0.21
C VAL A 48 3.33 14.30 0.35
N LEU A 49 4.00 15.40 0.70
CA LEU A 49 5.31 15.36 1.35
C LEU A 49 5.25 14.62 2.71
N ALA A 50 4.19 14.85 3.50
CA ALA A 50 3.98 14.13 4.77
C ALA A 50 3.67 12.63 4.58
N PHE A 51 3.35 12.18 3.36
CA PHE A 51 3.16 10.77 3.02
C PHE A 51 4.44 10.04 2.58
N ILE A 52 5.57 10.74 2.43
CA ILE A 52 6.85 10.09 2.07
C ILE A 52 7.22 8.93 3.03
N PRO A 53 7.11 9.07 4.37
CA PRO A 53 7.44 7.96 5.26
C PRO A 53 6.48 6.76 5.10
N LEU A 54 5.21 7.01 4.77
CA LEU A 54 4.22 5.97 4.52
C LEU A 54 4.53 5.21 3.23
N HIS A 55 4.95 5.93 2.19
CA HIS A 55 5.38 5.35 0.92
C HIS A 55 6.51 4.33 1.12
N PHE A 56 7.51 4.68 1.93
CA PHE A 56 8.58 3.74 2.30
C PHE A 56 8.09 2.60 3.21
N CYS A 57 7.14 2.86 4.12
CA CYS A 57 6.53 1.80 4.93
C CYS A 57 5.90 0.71 4.05
N PHE A 58 5.22 1.11 2.97
CA PHE A 58 4.57 0.16 2.05
C PHE A 58 5.56 -0.72 1.29
N ALA A 59 6.75 -0.20 0.97
CA ALA A 59 7.82 -1.00 0.37
C ALA A 59 8.23 -2.18 1.25
N PHE A 60 8.12 -2.03 2.58
CA PHE A 60 8.41 -3.11 3.53
C PHE A 60 7.18 -3.97 3.87
N GLN A 61 6.07 -3.30 4.12
CA GLN A 61 4.85 -3.88 4.67
C GLN A 61 4.18 -4.86 3.71
N PHE A 62 4.03 -4.48 2.44
CA PHE A 62 3.31 -5.34 1.48
C PHE A 62 4.05 -6.66 1.18
N PRO A 63 5.37 -6.68 0.93
CA PRO A 63 6.10 -7.94 0.81
C PRO A 63 6.01 -8.81 2.05
N LEU A 64 6.10 -8.20 3.24
CA LEU A 64 6.04 -8.93 4.51
C LEU A 64 4.67 -9.55 4.74
N GLN A 65 3.60 -8.82 4.44
CA GLN A 65 2.24 -9.35 4.44
C GLN A 65 2.11 -10.52 3.46
N ARG A 66 2.60 -10.39 2.22
CA ARG A 66 2.58 -11.48 1.24
C ARG A 66 3.39 -12.70 1.67
N PHE A 67 4.54 -12.49 2.31
CA PHE A 67 5.38 -13.54 2.87
C PHE A 67 4.64 -14.34 3.95
N LEU A 68 3.86 -13.69 4.81
CA LEU A 68 3.05 -14.39 5.81
C LEU A 68 1.81 -15.05 5.19
N GLN A 69 1.19 -14.41 4.19
CA GLN A 69 0.02 -14.96 3.47
C GLN A 69 0.35 -16.26 2.74
N SER A 70 1.47 -16.32 2.02
CA SER A 70 1.90 -17.53 1.31
C SER A 70 2.13 -18.72 2.24
N GLN A 71 2.45 -18.45 3.51
CA GLN A 71 2.62 -19.46 4.55
C GLN A 71 1.33 -19.75 5.34
N LEU A 72 0.17 -19.27 4.88
CA LEU A 72 -1.13 -19.43 5.53
C LEU A 72 -1.21 -18.82 6.94
N LYS A 73 -0.34 -17.85 7.27
CA LYS A 73 -0.31 -17.16 8.58
C LYS A 73 -1.22 -15.93 8.61
N ASN A 74 -2.38 -16.00 7.95
CA ASN A 74 -3.32 -14.87 7.81
C ASN A 74 -3.86 -14.37 9.15
N ASN A 75 -3.98 -15.25 10.15
CA ASN A 75 -4.44 -14.87 11.48
C ASN A 75 -3.52 -13.83 12.15
N VAL A 76 -2.21 -13.92 11.93
CA VAL A 76 -1.24 -12.95 12.47
C VAL A 76 -1.45 -11.58 11.84
N ILE A 77 -1.69 -11.56 10.52
CA ILE A 77 -1.99 -10.33 9.77
C ILE A 77 -3.30 -9.72 10.27
N ALA A 78 -4.34 -10.53 10.45
CA ALA A 78 -5.64 -10.06 10.93
C ALA A 78 -5.54 -9.42 12.32
N TRP A 79 -4.89 -10.07 13.27
CA TRP A 79 -4.70 -9.53 14.62
C TRP A 79 -3.83 -8.26 14.63
N ALA A 80 -2.75 -8.23 13.84
CA ALA A 80 -1.90 -7.04 13.73
C ALA A 80 -2.69 -5.82 13.20
N ASN A 81 -3.51 -6.03 12.16
CA ASN A 81 -4.36 -4.97 11.61
C ASN A 81 -5.47 -4.56 12.60
N PHE A 82 -6.07 -5.51 13.32
CA PHE A 82 -7.09 -5.22 14.32
C PHE A 82 -6.56 -4.35 15.46
N VAL A 83 -5.39 -4.71 16.01
CA VAL A 83 -4.74 -3.91 17.06
C VAL A 83 -4.36 -2.52 16.52
N ALA A 84 -3.77 -2.46 15.33
CA ALA A 84 -3.43 -1.19 14.71
C ALA A 84 -4.65 -0.31 14.43
N PHE A 85 -5.79 -0.90 14.07
CA PHE A 85 -7.05 -0.17 13.91
C PHE A 85 -7.54 0.46 15.21
N ILE A 86 -7.53 -0.28 16.33
CA ILE A 86 -7.91 0.27 17.64
C ILE A 86 -6.97 1.44 18.01
N VAL A 87 -5.67 1.24 17.85
CA VAL A 87 -4.66 2.29 18.11
C VAL A 87 -4.88 3.49 17.19
N HIS A 88 -5.17 3.26 15.92
CA HIS A 88 -5.44 4.31 14.93
C HIS A 88 -6.63 5.18 15.34
N VAL A 89 -7.73 4.56 15.76
CA VAL A 89 -8.95 5.27 16.21
C VAL A 89 -8.64 6.15 17.43
N LEU A 90 -7.95 5.60 18.43
CA LEU A 90 -7.61 6.34 19.65
C LEU A 90 -6.67 7.51 19.37
N ILE A 91 -5.61 7.30 18.60
CA ILE A 91 -4.64 8.34 18.27
C ILE A 91 -5.28 9.40 17.37
N SER A 92 -6.11 9.00 16.40
CA SER A 92 -6.83 9.94 15.53
C SER A 92 -7.74 10.85 16.35
N TRP A 93 -8.48 10.28 17.31
CA TRP A 93 -9.32 11.07 18.21
C TRP A 93 -8.50 12.08 19.02
N LEU A 94 -7.35 11.67 19.58
CA LEU A 94 -6.47 12.57 20.32
C LEU A 94 -5.93 13.69 19.42
N ILE A 95 -5.38 13.34 18.26
CA ILE A 95 -4.69 14.28 17.37
C ILE A 95 -5.67 15.30 16.76
N VAL A 96 -6.86 14.85 16.36
CA VAL A 96 -7.87 15.70 15.72
C VAL A 96 -8.62 16.54 16.75
N TYR A 97 -9.16 15.93 17.81
CA TYR A 97 -10.06 16.63 18.72
C TYR A 97 -9.37 17.25 19.93
N LYS A 98 -8.31 16.63 20.47
CA LYS A 98 -7.63 17.14 21.66
C LYS A 98 -6.47 18.06 21.33
N PHE A 99 -5.58 17.62 20.45
CA PHE A 99 -4.38 18.37 20.09
C PHE A 99 -4.56 19.31 18.89
N GLN A 100 -5.61 19.10 18.09
CA GLN A 100 -5.97 19.95 16.93
C GLN A 100 -4.79 20.22 15.98
N LEU A 101 -3.95 19.21 15.74
CA LEU A 101 -2.72 19.35 14.93
C LEU A 101 -2.98 19.43 13.41
N GLY A 102 -4.23 19.64 13.01
CA GLY A 102 -4.67 19.79 11.64
C GLY A 102 -4.34 18.59 10.74
N ILE A 103 -4.16 18.88 9.45
CA ILE A 103 -3.98 17.86 8.42
C ILE A 103 -2.65 17.11 8.56
N ILE A 104 -1.58 17.78 8.98
CA ILE A 104 -0.26 17.17 9.17
C ILE A 104 -0.32 16.14 10.30
N GLY A 105 -0.96 16.47 11.42
CA GLY A 105 -1.16 15.52 12.51
C GLY A 105 -2.00 14.31 12.08
N THR A 106 -3.03 14.53 11.26
CA THR A 106 -3.86 13.45 10.72
C THR A 106 -3.04 12.51 9.84
N THR A 107 -2.22 13.06 8.93
CA THR A 107 -1.30 12.28 8.10
C THR A 107 -0.27 11.52 8.93
N PHE A 108 0.26 12.12 10.00
CA PHE A 108 1.18 11.45 10.93
C PHE A 108 0.52 10.24 11.61
N THR A 109 -0.74 10.36 12.02
CA THR A 109 -1.47 9.26 12.66
C THR A 109 -1.59 8.06 11.74
N LEU A 110 -1.89 8.30 10.46
CA LEU A 110 -1.95 7.24 9.45
C LEU A 110 -0.57 6.58 9.24
N ASN A 111 0.50 7.37 9.13
CA ASN A 111 1.87 6.86 9.07
C ASN A 111 2.18 5.93 10.24
N LEU A 112 1.90 6.37 11.46
CA LEU A 112 2.17 5.62 12.68
C LEU A 112 1.44 4.28 12.69
N SER A 113 0.18 4.25 12.26
CA SER A 113 -0.62 3.01 12.24
C SER A 113 -0.05 1.98 11.27
N TRP A 114 0.39 2.40 10.09
CA TRP A 114 0.99 1.47 9.12
C TRP A 114 2.36 0.95 9.57
N TRP A 115 3.19 1.82 10.15
CA TRP A 115 4.45 1.41 10.75
C TRP A 115 4.24 0.46 11.92
N LEU A 116 3.21 0.65 12.73
CA LEU A 116 2.86 -0.28 13.79
C LEU A 116 2.54 -1.68 13.25
N VAL A 117 1.72 -1.79 12.19
CA VAL A 117 1.45 -3.10 11.58
C VAL A 117 2.75 -3.72 11.07
N PHE A 118 3.59 -2.96 10.37
CA PHE A 118 4.90 -3.45 9.90
C PHE A 118 5.76 -3.97 11.05
N LEU A 119 5.90 -3.20 12.13
CA LEU A 119 6.72 -3.60 13.28
C LEU A 119 6.22 -4.88 13.93
N VAL A 120 4.89 -5.04 14.08
CA VAL A 120 4.29 -6.27 14.62
C VAL A 120 4.58 -7.47 13.72
N LEU A 121 4.35 -7.36 12.42
CA LEU A 121 4.61 -8.45 11.47
C LEU A 121 6.11 -8.78 11.36
N PHE A 122 6.95 -7.75 11.44
CA PHE A 122 8.40 -7.89 11.34
C PHE A 122 8.94 -8.59 12.59
N CYS A 123 8.54 -8.13 13.77
CA CYS A 123 8.86 -8.77 15.05
C CYS A 123 8.38 -10.23 15.08
N TYR A 124 7.14 -10.50 14.68
CA TYR A 124 6.65 -11.88 14.59
C TYR A 124 7.55 -12.75 13.68
N THR A 125 7.96 -12.21 12.53
CA THR A 125 8.78 -12.94 11.56
C THR A 125 10.21 -13.20 12.07
N THR A 126 10.85 -12.19 12.67
CA THR A 126 12.26 -12.26 13.11
C THR A 126 12.44 -12.91 14.47
N CYS A 127 11.45 -12.81 15.37
CA CYS A 127 11.48 -13.41 16.71
C CYS A 127 10.96 -14.86 16.75
N GLY A 128 11.06 -15.60 15.64
CA GLY A 128 10.81 -17.04 15.61
C GLY A 128 9.41 -17.48 15.17
N GLY A 129 8.54 -16.59 14.68
CA GLY A 129 7.23 -16.97 14.14
C GLY A 129 7.28 -17.69 12.78
N CYS A 130 8.44 -17.64 12.12
CA CYS A 130 8.71 -18.17 10.76
C CYS A 130 10.09 -18.87 10.66
N PRO A 131 10.43 -19.85 11.52
CA PRO A 131 11.81 -20.36 11.64
C PRO A 131 12.28 -21.16 10.42
N LEU A 132 11.37 -21.74 9.64
CA LEU A 132 11.71 -22.53 8.44
C LEU A 132 11.90 -21.66 7.19
N SER A 133 11.32 -20.47 7.17
CA SER A 133 11.28 -19.59 5.99
C SER A 133 12.12 -18.33 6.16
N TRP A 134 12.41 -17.93 7.40
CA TRP A 134 13.24 -16.79 7.76
C TRP A 134 14.48 -17.24 8.57
N ASN A 135 15.65 -17.15 7.94
CA ASN A 135 16.95 -17.48 8.55
C ASN A 135 17.84 -16.24 8.78
N GLY A 136 17.23 -15.05 8.84
CA GLY A 136 17.96 -13.79 8.90
C GLY A 136 18.32 -13.21 7.53
N PHE A 137 19.11 -12.13 7.56
CA PHE A 137 19.54 -11.42 6.35
C PHE A 137 20.58 -12.22 5.58
N SER A 138 20.48 -12.23 4.25
CA SER A 138 21.38 -12.95 3.36
C SER A 138 21.81 -12.09 2.18
N MET A 139 23.09 -12.19 1.81
CA MET A 139 23.62 -11.54 0.60
C MET A 139 23.01 -12.10 -0.70
N GLU A 140 22.42 -13.29 -0.66
CA GLU A 140 21.70 -13.87 -1.80
C GLU A 140 20.54 -12.97 -2.26
N ALA A 141 20.01 -12.11 -1.39
CA ALA A 141 18.93 -11.18 -1.70
C ALA A 141 19.31 -10.17 -2.81
N PHE A 142 20.60 -9.89 -3.00
CA PHE A 142 21.11 -8.98 -4.03
C PHE A 142 21.28 -9.64 -5.41
N SER A 143 21.13 -10.96 -5.51
CA SER A 143 21.16 -11.68 -6.77
C SER A 143 19.79 -11.73 -7.45
N GLY A 144 19.74 -11.76 -8.79
CA GLY A 144 18.49 -11.95 -9.55
C GLY A 144 17.46 -10.81 -9.42
N LEU A 145 17.90 -9.58 -9.09
CA LEU A 145 17.00 -8.43 -8.90
C LEU A 145 16.24 -8.06 -10.18
N TRP A 146 16.89 -8.16 -11.35
CA TRP A 146 16.28 -7.80 -12.63
C TRP A 146 15.14 -8.76 -13.03
N ASP A 147 15.35 -10.06 -12.88
CA ASP A 147 14.32 -11.05 -13.20
C ASP A 147 13.13 -10.93 -12.25
N PHE A 148 13.40 -10.69 -10.97
CA PHE A 148 12.36 -10.40 -9.98
C PHE A 148 11.59 -9.12 -10.32
N PHE A 149 12.28 -8.06 -10.72
CA PHE A 149 11.66 -6.81 -11.14
C PHE A 149 10.77 -7.02 -12.37
N LYS A 150 11.25 -7.72 -13.41
CA LYS A 150 10.48 -7.98 -14.64
C LYS A 150 9.19 -8.75 -14.34
N LEU A 151 9.25 -9.75 -13.46
CA LEU A 151 8.07 -10.51 -13.03
C LEU A 151 7.12 -9.63 -12.20
N SER A 152 7.66 -8.79 -11.31
CA SER A 152 6.85 -7.90 -10.47
C SER A 152 6.20 -6.78 -11.29
N ALA A 153 6.86 -6.31 -12.35
CA ALA A 153 6.40 -5.21 -13.18
C ALA A 153 5.10 -5.57 -13.92
N SER A 154 4.93 -6.81 -14.41
CA SER A 154 3.68 -7.21 -15.07
C SER A 154 2.48 -7.15 -14.13
N SER A 155 2.65 -7.63 -12.90
CA SER A 155 1.62 -7.55 -11.85
C SER A 155 1.37 -6.11 -11.41
N GLY A 156 2.43 -5.30 -11.30
CA GLY A 156 2.34 -3.88 -10.97
C GLY A 156 1.57 -3.08 -12.01
N VAL A 157 1.88 -3.27 -13.30
CA VAL A 157 1.20 -2.57 -14.41
C VAL A 157 -0.29 -2.90 -14.43
N MET A 158 -0.67 -4.16 -14.22
CA MET A 158 -2.08 -4.56 -14.15
C MET A 158 -2.86 -3.76 -13.09
N LEU A 159 -2.33 -3.68 -11.86
CA LEU A 159 -2.97 -2.94 -10.76
C LEU A 159 -2.94 -1.42 -10.98
N CYS A 160 -1.85 -0.90 -11.56
CA CYS A 160 -1.73 0.52 -11.89
C CYS A 160 -2.74 0.92 -12.96
N LEU A 161 -2.94 0.12 -14.00
CA LEU A 161 -3.91 0.39 -15.06
C LEU A 161 -5.34 0.47 -14.52
N GLU A 162 -5.71 -0.44 -13.62
CA GLU A 162 -7.02 -0.40 -12.95
C GLU A 162 -7.21 0.90 -12.15
N ASN A 163 -6.22 1.29 -11.35
CA ASN A 163 -6.31 2.52 -10.55
C ASN A 163 -6.27 3.79 -11.42
N TRP A 164 -5.43 3.82 -12.45
CA TRP A 164 -5.35 4.95 -13.38
C TRP A 164 -6.64 5.12 -14.18
N TYR A 165 -7.28 4.02 -14.58
CA TYR A 165 -8.59 4.05 -15.24
C TYR A 165 -9.61 4.84 -14.41
N TYR A 166 -9.73 4.55 -13.11
CA TYR A 166 -10.62 5.30 -12.22
C TYR A 166 -10.23 6.78 -12.08
N LYS A 167 -8.93 7.11 -12.04
CA LYS A 167 -8.48 8.52 -12.00
C LYS A 167 -8.80 9.27 -13.30
N VAL A 168 -8.66 8.62 -14.45
CA VAL A 168 -9.05 9.18 -15.74
C VAL A 168 -10.55 9.43 -15.78
N LEU A 169 -11.38 8.47 -15.30
CA LEU A 169 -12.83 8.66 -15.21
C LEU A 169 -13.21 9.88 -14.36
N ILE A 170 -12.55 10.10 -13.22
CA ILE A 170 -12.78 11.29 -12.39
C ILE A 170 -12.47 12.56 -13.18
N VAL A 171 -11.30 12.62 -13.83
CA VAL A 171 -10.88 13.80 -14.59
C VAL A 171 -11.85 14.10 -15.74
N MET A 172 -12.29 13.08 -16.47
CA MET A 172 -13.28 13.24 -17.55
C MET A 172 -14.63 13.74 -17.02
N THR A 173 -15.08 13.20 -15.89
CA THR A 173 -16.36 13.60 -15.27
C THR A 173 -16.34 15.06 -14.78
N GLY A 174 -15.15 15.59 -14.44
CA GLY A 174 -14.96 16.98 -14.08
C GLY A 174 -15.19 18.00 -15.20
N ASN A 175 -15.29 17.56 -16.46
CA ASN A 175 -15.51 18.42 -17.63
C ASN A 175 -16.97 18.44 -18.14
N LEU A 176 -17.91 17.82 -17.40
CA LEU A 176 -19.33 17.79 -17.80
C LEU A 176 -20.06 19.10 -17.46
N GLU A 177 -21.14 19.41 -18.18
CA GLU A 177 -21.95 20.63 -17.99
C GLU A 177 -22.55 20.77 -16.56
N ASN A 178 -22.63 19.66 -15.81
CA ASN A 178 -22.97 19.62 -14.39
C ASN A 178 -21.88 18.94 -13.53
N ALA A 179 -20.61 19.28 -13.79
CA ALA A 179 -19.43 18.64 -13.21
C ALA A 179 -19.53 18.43 -11.69
N LYS A 180 -20.05 19.40 -10.92
CA LYS A 180 -20.17 19.25 -9.46
C LYS A 180 -21.07 18.08 -9.06
N ILE A 181 -22.30 18.02 -9.59
CA ILE A 181 -23.25 16.95 -9.27
C ILE A 181 -22.73 15.60 -9.79
N ALA A 182 -22.16 15.58 -11.01
CA ALA A 182 -21.62 14.37 -11.61
C ALA A 182 -20.40 13.82 -10.83
N LEU A 183 -19.50 14.71 -10.38
CA LEU A 183 -18.34 14.34 -9.56
C LEU A 183 -18.76 13.85 -8.17
N ASP A 184 -19.72 14.53 -7.52
CA ASP A 184 -20.24 14.11 -6.22
C ASP A 184 -20.88 12.72 -6.31
N ALA A 185 -21.73 12.50 -7.32
CA ALA A 185 -22.34 11.18 -7.58
C ALA A 185 -21.30 10.10 -7.90
N LEU A 186 -20.31 10.39 -8.75
CA LEU A 186 -19.24 9.46 -9.08
C LEU A 186 -18.40 9.10 -7.84
N SER A 187 -18.11 10.07 -6.98
CA SER A 187 -17.38 9.85 -5.72
C SER A 187 -18.10 8.89 -4.78
N ILE A 188 -19.44 9.03 -4.67
CA ILE A 188 -20.28 8.10 -3.91
C ILE A 188 -20.25 6.70 -4.53
N CYS A 189 -20.46 6.60 -5.85
CA CYS A 189 -20.42 5.31 -6.56
C CYS A 189 -19.06 4.61 -6.39
N MET A 190 -17.96 5.33 -6.52
CA MET A 190 -16.62 4.79 -6.32
C MET A 190 -16.35 4.38 -4.87
N SER A 191 -16.91 5.10 -3.90
CA SER A 191 -16.82 4.72 -2.49
C SER A 191 -17.53 3.39 -2.23
N ILE A 192 -18.76 3.23 -2.76
CA ILE A 192 -19.52 1.97 -2.63
C ILE A 192 -18.78 0.82 -3.33
N ASN A 193 -18.31 1.04 -4.56
CA ASN A 193 -17.54 0.06 -5.30
C ASN A 193 -16.26 -0.35 -4.55
N GLY A 194 -15.55 0.61 -3.94
CA GLY A 194 -14.37 0.34 -3.12
C GLY A 194 -14.67 -0.55 -1.91
N TRP A 195 -15.83 -0.40 -1.26
CA TRP A 195 -16.26 -1.26 -0.16
C TRP A 195 -16.62 -2.66 -0.64
N GLU A 196 -17.39 -2.76 -1.73
CA GLU A 196 -17.80 -4.02 -2.32
C GLU A 196 -16.59 -4.86 -2.77
N LEU A 197 -15.61 -4.23 -3.43
CA LEU A 197 -14.42 -4.88 -3.97
C LEU A 197 -13.55 -5.54 -2.89
N MET A 198 -13.62 -5.13 -1.63
CA MET A 198 -12.83 -5.75 -0.55
C MET A 198 -13.18 -7.24 -0.37
N ILE A 199 -14.43 -7.63 -0.63
CA ILE A 199 -14.87 -9.03 -0.50
C ILE A 199 -14.23 -9.90 -1.62
N PRO A 200 -14.40 -9.58 -2.93
CA PRO A 200 -13.68 -10.27 -4.00
C PRO A 200 -12.16 -10.25 -3.85
N PHE A 201 -11.56 -9.14 -3.39
CA PHE A 201 -10.11 -9.08 -3.16
C PHE A 201 -9.66 -10.08 -2.09
N GLY A 202 -10.46 -10.30 -1.05
CA GLY A 202 -10.21 -11.34 -0.06
C GLY A 202 -10.18 -12.75 -0.67
N PHE A 203 -11.18 -13.09 -1.48
CA PHE A 203 -11.23 -14.37 -2.20
C PHE A 203 -10.07 -14.50 -3.20
N PHE A 204 -9.77 -13.45 -3.96
CA PHE A 204 -8.66 -13.42 -4.90
C PHE A 204 -7.32 -13.68 -4.20
N ALA A 205 -7.06 -13.03 -3.07
CA ALA A 205 -5.85 -13.27 -2.28
C ALA A 205 -5.79 -14.70 -1.72
N GLY A 206 -6.91 -15.22 -1.22
CA GLY A 206 -6.98 -16.58 -0.68
C GLY A 206 -6.80 -17.65 -1.76
N ALA A 207 -7.51 -17.54 -2.87
CA ALA A 207 -7.40 -18.44 -4.02
C ALA A 207 -5.99 -18.38 -4.63
N GLY A 208 -5.43 -17.18 -4.81
CA GLY A 208 -4.07 -17.01 -5.35
C GLY A 208 -3.01 -17.70 -4.51
N VAL A 209 -3.08 -17.58 -3.17
CA VAL A 209 -2.17 -18.29 -2.26
C VAL A 209 -2.34 -19.81 -2.37
N ARG A 210 -3.59 -20.30 -2.40
CA ARG A 210 -3.86 -21.74 -2.48
C ARG A 210 -3.36 -22.34 -3.79
N VAL A 211 -3.71 -21.74 -4.93
CA VAL A 211 -3.26 -22.19 -6.25
C VAL A 211 -1.73 -22.18 -6.34
N ALA A 212 -1.07 -21.11 -5.87
CA ALA A 212 0.39 -21.04 -5.86
C ALA A 212 1.03 -22.15 -5.01
N ASN A 213 0.46 -22.45 -3.84
CA ASN A 213 0.97 -23.50 -2.97
C ASN A 213 0.76 -24.91 -3.55
N GLU A 214 -0.41 -25.20 -4.14
CA GLU A 214 -0.67 -26.50 -4.78
C GLU A 214 0.22 -26.72 -6.01
N LEU A 215 0.39 -25.70 -6.85
CA LEU A 215 1.31 -25.75 -8.00
C LEU A 215 2.76 -25.96 -7.53
N GLY A 216 3.20 -25.27 -6.47
CA GLY A 216 4.53 -25.44 -5.88
C GLY A 216 4.75 -26.82 -5.27
N ALA A 217 3.69 -27.49 -4.82
CA ALA A 217 3.71 -28.87 -4.33
C ALA A 217 3.65 -29.93 -5.45
N GLY A 218 3.48 -29.52 -6.71
CA GLY A 218 3.31 -30.43 -7.85
C GLY A 218 1.89 -30.92 -8.07
N ASN A 219 0.90 -30.39 -7.33
CA ASN A 219 -0.53 -30.75 -7.43
C ASN A 219 -1.26 -29.87 -8.45
N GLY A 220 -0.72 -29.76 -9.67
CA GLY A 220 -1.27 -28.90 -10.73
C GLY A 220 -2.35 -29.54 -11.62
N ARG A 221 -2.83 -30.72 -11.26
CA ARG A 221 -3.86 -31.46 -12.02
C ARG A 221 -5.26 -31.19 -11.51
#